data_AF-A0A662ADS5-F1
#
_entry.id   AF-A0A662ADS5-F1
#
_cell.length_a   1.000
_cell.length_b   1.000
_cell.length_c   1.000
_cell.angle_alpha   90.00
_cell.angle_beta   90.00
_cell.angle_gamma   90.00
#
_symmetry.space_group_name_H-M   'P 1'
#
loop_
_entity.id
_entity.type
_entity.pdbx_description
1 polymer ?
#
loop_
_entity_poly.entity_id
_entity_poly.type
_entity_poly.pdbx_seq_one_letter_code
_entity_poly.pdbx_strand_id
1 'polypeptide(L)'
;MEEMDLMTLRKKVIKKLKEYGIKIFNDYEIKNENEYIFYVEDMILFVNDKENYISITFQVTTKPERSATLALILNQIKSPELHIMEPFIFNTKNEFVSGEKAYKLIKNTDRHDMLNEYQKQKNYTDILMNSKKLHEC
;
A
#
# COMPACT_ATOMS: atom_id res chain seq x y z
N MET A 1 29.03 1.67 15.86
CA MET A 1 27.77 2.33 16.26
C MET A 1 27.78 3.83 15.94
N GLU A 2 28.96 4.45 15.75
CA GLU A 2 29.12 5.88 15.41
C GLU A 2 28.88 6.23 13.92
N GLU A 3 29.05 5.28 13.00
CA GLU A 3 28.88 5.54 11.55
C GLU A 3 27.45 5.93 11.14
N MET A 4 26.45 5.56 11.94
CA MET A 4 25.05 5.77 11.59
C MET A 4 24.59 7.21 11.84
N ASP A 5 25.27 7.95 12.73
CA ASP A 5 24.88 9.32 13.08
C ASP A 5 25.26 10.34 12.00
N LEU A 6 26.29 10.05 11.20
CA LEU A 6 26.76 10.90 10.11
C LEU A 6 25.99 10.68 8.78
N MET A 7 25.10 9.69 8.72
CA MET A 7 24.29 9.42 7.54
C MET A 7 23.07 10.35 7.45
N THR A 8 22.76 10.82 6.23
CA THR A 8 21.49 11.51 5.96
C THR A 8 20.30 10.59 6.24
N LEU A 9 19.14 11.18 6.57
CA LEU A 9 17.93 10.41 6.87
C LEU A 9 17.52 9.53 5.67
N ARG A 10 17.65 10.03 4.44
CA ARG A 10 17.48 9.26 3.20
C ARG A 10 18.31 7.97 3.20
N LYS A 11 19.61 8.06 3.52
CA LYS A 11 20.51 6.90 3.57
C LYS A 11 20.12 5.94 4.69
N LYS A 12 19.74 6.47 5.87
CA LYS A 12 19.23 5.68 6.99
C LYS A 12 17.98 4.88 6.58
N VAL A 13 17.03 5.51 5.90
CA VAL A 13 15.80 4.87 5.39
C VAL A 13 16.12 3.76 4.39
N ILE A 14 16.93 4.06 3.36
CA ILE A 14 17.32 3.06 2.34
C ILE A 14 17.99 1.84 2.99
N LYS A 15 18.92 2.08 3.92
CA LYS A 15 19.60 1.01 4.65
C LYS A 15 18.60 0.18 5.44
N LYS A 16 17.69 0.83 6.18
CA LYS A 16 16.69 0.16 7.01
C LYS A 16 15.73 -0.71 6.20
N LEU A 17 15.23 -0.21 5.07
CA LEU A 17 14.36 -0.98 4.20
C LEU A 17 15.07 -2.22 3.64
N LYS A 18 16.34 -2.08 3.22
CA LYS A 18 17.15 -3.20 2.72
C LYS A 18 17.46 -4.25 3.79
N GLU A 19 17.75 -3.83 5.03
CA GLU A 19 17.99 -4.74 6.17
C GLU A 19 16.82 -5.71 6.40
N TYR A 20 15.59 -5.25 6.19
CA TYR A 20 14.37 -6.05 6.36
C TYR A 20 13.86 -6.68 5.06
N GLY A 21 14.64 -6.62 3.97
CA GLY A 21 14.25 -7.18 2.67
C GLY A 21 13.06 -6.48 2.00
N ILE A 22 12.76 -5.24 2.38
CA ILE A 22 11.65 -4.47 1.84
C ILE A 22 12.07 -3.88 0.49
N LYS A 23 11.30 -4.17 -0.56
CA LYS A 23 11.64 -3.74 -1.92
C LYS A 23 11.30 -2.27 -2.15
N ILE A 24 12.30 -1.50 -2.57
CA ILE A 24 12.14 -0.15 -3.10
C ILE A 24 11.99 -0.28 -4.62
N PHE A 25 10.84 0.14 -5.15
CA PHE A 25 10.60 0.16 -6.60
C PHE A 25 11.19 1.38 -7.26
N ASN A 26 11.09 2.53 -6.58
CA ASN A 26 11.64 3.77 -7.08
C ASN A 26 11.93 4.75 -5.95
N ASP A 27 12.89 5.64 -6.17
CA ASP A 27 13.19 6.78 -5.30
C ASP A 27 13.40 8.05 -6.13
N TYR A 28 12.68 9.11 -5.78
CA TYR A 28 12.74 10.39 -6.47
C TYR A 28 13.09 11.50 -5.49
N GLU A 29 13.94 12.41 -5.93
CA GLU A 29 14.21 13.65 -5.20
C GLU A 29 13.29 14.76 -5.73
N ILE A 30 12.57 15.41 -4.81
CA ILE A 30 11.79 16.61 -5.11
C ILE A 30 12.79 17.76 -5.14
N LYS A 31 12.95 18.35 -6.32
CA LYS A 31 13.96 19.40 -6.58
C LYS A 31 13.88 20.51 -5.53
N ASN A 32 15.02 20.83 -4.95
CA ASN A 32 15.29 21.98 -4.05
C ASN A 32 14.74 21.89 -2.62
N GLU A 33 14.19 20.76 -2.17
CA GLU A 33 13.56 20.69 -0.83
C GLU A 33 14.22 19.68 0.12
N ASN A 34 15.26 18.95 -0.29
CA ASN A 34 15.81 17.80 0.46
C ASN A 34 14.73 16.77 0.80
N GLU A 35 13.70 16.71 -0.04
CA GLU A 35 12.58 15.81 0.09
C GLU A 35 12.71 14.67 -0.91
N TYR A 36 12.40 13.47 -0.44
CA TYR A 36 12.53 12.25 -1.21
C TYR A 36 11.24 11.45 -1.11
N ILE A 37 10.76 10.97 -2.25
CA ILE A 37 9.62 10.06 -2.33
C ILE A 37 10.15 8.67 -2.64
N PHE A 38 9.79 7.69 -1.82
CA PHE A 38 10.07 6.28 -2.07
C PHE A 38 8.78 5.55 -2.39
N TYR A 39 8.75 4.90 -3.54
CA TYR A 39 7.74 3.89 -3.86
C TYR A 39 8.24 2.55 -3.36
N VAL A 40 7.58 2.04 -2.33
CA VAL A 40 7.99 0.84 -1.59
C VAL A 40 6.85 -0.17 -1.66
N GLU A 41 7.15 -1.44 -1.48
CA GLU A 41 6.12 -2.46 -1.29
C GLU A 41 5.12 -2.04 -0.20
N ASP A 42 3.83 -2.05 -0.55
CA ASP A 42 2.68 -1.71 0.31
C ASP A 42 2.60 -0.25 0.81
N MET A 43 3.54 0.63 0.46
CA MET A 43 3.57 2.01 0.98
C MET A 43 4.31 3.02 0.09
N ILE A 44 4.02 4.29 0.30
CA ILE A 44 4.83 5.41 -0.19
C ILE A 44 5.41 6.12 1.03
N LEU A 45 6.71 6.43 0.98
CA LEU A 45 7.40 7.22 2.00
C LEU A 45 7.74 8.60 1.45
N PHE A 46 7.53 9.62 2.28
CA PHE A 46 8.06 10.96 2.10
C PHE A 46 9.10 11.19 3.18
N VAL A 47 10.32 11.51 2.77
CA VAL A 47 11.45 11.69 3.69
C VAL A 47 12.01 13.07 3.47
N ASN A 48 12.05 13.89 4.52
CA ASN A 48 12.68 15.20 4.48
C ASN A 48 13.97 15.16 5.31
N ASP A 49 15.13 15.25 4.65
CA ASP A 49 16.44 15.21 5.31
C ASP A 49 16.67 16.46 6.19
N LYS A 50 16.12 17.61 5.80
CA LYS A 50 16.36 18.91 6.45
C LYS A 50 15.52 19.06 7.72
N GLU A 51 14.24 18.73 7.63
CA GLU A 51 13.28 18.79 8.73
C GLU A 51 13.28 17.50 9.56
N ASN A 52 13.98 16.46 9.09
CA ASN A 52 14.21 15.21 9.78
C ASN A 52 12.89 14.53 10.20
N TYR A 53 12.02 14.32 9.24
CA TYR A 53 10.79 13.56 9.41
C TYR A 53 10.59 12.53 8.29
N ILE A 54 9.76 11.53 8.57
CA ILE A 54 9.28 10.52 7.64
C ILE A 54 7.76 10.51 7.70
N SER A 55 7.11 10.73 6.56
CA SER A 55 5.67 10.51 6.41
C SER A 55 5.42 9.22 5.62
N ILE A 56 4.51 8.40 6.12
CA ILE A 56 4.18 7.10 5.53
C ILE A 56 2.71 7.11 5.12
N THR A 57 2.43 6.68 3.89
CA THR A 57 1.07 6.31 3.47
C THR A 57 1.06 4.86 3.01
N PHE A 58 0.09 4.09 3.49
CA PHE A 58 -0.05 2.67 3.17
C PHE A 58 -1.09 2.46 2.07
N GLN A 59 -0.87 1.47 1.22
CA GLN A 59 -1.90 1.03 0.30
C GLN A 59 -3.10 0.53 1.11
N VAL A 60 -4.32 0.91 0.73
CA VAL A 60 -5.53 0.61 1.53
C VAL A 60 -5.89 -0.88 1.56
N THR A 61 -5.31 -1.68 0.67
CA THR A 61 -5.36 -3.16 0.70
C THR A 61 -4.35 -3.79 1.67
N THR A 62 -3.44 -3.02 2.25
CA THR A 62 -2.39 -3.53 3.14
C THR A 62 -3.01 -4.03 4.44
N LYS A 63 -2.63 -5.24 4.86
CA LYS A 63 -3.10 -5.81 6.13
C LYS A 63 -2.61 -4.98 7.32
N PRO A 64 -3.43 -4.76 8.36
CA PRO A 64 -3.04 -4.00 9.54
C PRO A 64 -1.73 -4.47 10.19
N GLU A 65 -1.50 -5.78 10.27
CA GLU A 65 -0.29 -6.36 10.86
C GLU A 65 0.96 -6.00 10.04
N ARG A 66 0.82 -5.97 8.70
CA ARG A 66 1.89 -5.57 7.79
C ARG A 66 2.19 -4.07 7.94
N SER A 67 1.17 -3.22 7.93
CA SER A 67 1.33 -1.77 8.12
C SER A 67 1.98 -1.43 9.47
N ALA A 68 1.55 -2.08 10.55
CA ALA A 68 2.14 -1.91 11.88
C ALA A 68 3.61 -2.33 11.91
N THR A 69 3.94 -3.47 11.29
CA THR A 69 5.32 -3.96 11.18
C THR A 69 6.22 -2.96 10.43
N LEU A 70 5.75 -2.46 9.29
CA LEU A 70 6.48 -1.46 8.49
C LEU A 70 6.71 -0.15 9.27
N ALA A 71 5.68 0.34 9.98
CA ALA A 71 5.80 1.53 10.82
C ALA A 71 6.82 1.32 11.96
N LEU A 72 6.81 0.15 12.62
CA LEU A 72 7.76 -0.18 13.68
C LEU A 72 9.20 -0.26 13.16
N ILE A 73 9.42 -0.82 11.97
CA ILE A 73 10.75 -0.89 11.33
C ILE A 73 11.30 0.51 11.10
N LEU A 74 10.47 1.43 10.58
CA LEU A 74 10.87 2.82 10.33
C LEU A 74 11.09 3.60 11.63
N ASN A 75 10.30 3.33 12.67
CA ASN A 75 10.45 3.94 14.00
C ASN A 75 11.76 3.53 14.72
N GLN A 76 12.46 2.49 14.25
CA GLN A 76 13.80 2.14 14.76
C GLN A 76 14.91 3.04 14.21
N ILE A 77 14.64 3.83 13.17
CA ILE A 77 15.57 4.86 12.72
C ILE A 77 15.61 5.90 13.83
N LYS A 78 16.79 6.18 14.37
CA LYS A 78 16.92 7.17 15.44
C LYS A 78 16.65 8.57 14.89
N SER A 79 15.80 9.29 15.62
CA SER A 79 15.60 10.74 15.53
C SER A 79 14.60 11.34 14.53
N PRO A 80 13.99 10.65 13.54
CA PRO A 80 12.97 11.28 12.72
C PRO A 80 11.61 11.29 13.44
N GLU A 81 10.86 12.35 13.22
CA GLU A 81 9.42 12.33 13.50
C GLU A 81 8.71 11.43 12.48
N LEU A 82 7.82 10.56 12.94
CA LEU A 82 7.09 9.63 12.08
C LEU A 82 5.63 10.05 11.96
N HIS A 83 5.20 10.40 10.76
CA HIS A 83 3.82 10.76 10.46
C HIS A 83 3.15 9.65 9.66
N ILE A 84 1.95 9.25 10.07
CA ILE A 84 1.11 8.33 9.30
C ILE A 84 0.04 9.15 8.60
N MET A 85 0.06 9.11 7.27
CA MET A 85 -0.88 9.80 6.40
C MET A 85 -2.08 8.90 6.09
N GLU A 86 -3.08 9.49 5.44
CA GLU A 86 -4.22 8.73 4.91
C GLU A 86 -3.76 7.61 3.97
N PRO A 87 -4.43 6.45 3.98
CA PRO A 87 -4.10 5.35 3.08
C PRO A 87 -4.50 5.68 1.64
N PHE A 88 -3.89 4.98 0.67
CA PHE A 88 -4.06 5.28 -0.74
C PHE A 88 -4.37 4.05 -1.61
N ILE A 89 -4.85 4.30 -2.82
CA ILE A 89 -4.96 3.34 -3.92
C ILE A 89 -4.83 4.07 -5.25
N PHE A 90 -4.29 3.39 -6.26
CA PHE A 90 -4.37 3.85 -7.64
C PHE A 90 -5.63 3.27 -8.29
N ASN A 91 -6.45 4.11 -8.90
CA ASN A 91 -7.62 3.63 -9.64
C ASN A 91 -7.21 3.03 -11.00
N THR A 92 -8.19 2.56 -11.78
CA THR A 92 -7.95 1.94 -13.10
C THR A 92 -7.36 2.89 -14.15
N LYS A 93 -7.34 4.20 -13.90
CA LYS A 93 -6.71 5.23 -14.73
C LYS A 93 -5.32 5.62 -14.21
N ASN A 94 -4.77 4.88 -13.23
CA ASN A 94 -3.54 5.21 -12.50
C ASN A 94 -3.59 6.55 -11.75
N GLU A 95 -4.77 7.03 -11.38
CA GLU A 95 -4.91 8.23 -10.56
C GLU A 95 -4.79 7.87 -9.07
N PHE A 96 -4.05 8.69 -8.32
CA PHE A 96 -3.89 8.55 -6.88
C PHE A 96 -5.19 8.95 -6.16
N VAL A 97 -5.70 8.05 -5.32
CA VAL A 97 -6.89 8.27 -4.49
C VAL A 97 -6.54 7.97 -3.04
N SER A 98 -6.83 8.89 -2.11
CA SER A 98 -6.54 8.71 -0.67
C SER A 98 -7.78 8.78 0.23
N GLY A 99 -7.59 8.37 1.48
CA GLY A 99 -8.53 8.59 2.57
C GLY A 99 -9.86 7.86 2.36
N GLU A 100 -10.96 8.52 2.71
CA GLU A 100 -12.30 7.94 2.61
C GLU A 100 -12.65 7.49 1.18
N LYS A 101 -12.17 8.22 0.17
CA LYS A 101 -12.40 7.87 -1.24
C LYS A 101 -11.71 6.57 -1.62
N ALA A 102 -10.51 6.32 -1.09
CA ALA A 102 -9.77 5.07 -1.31
C ALA A 102 -10.54 3.87 -0.73
N TYR A 103 -11.06 4.02 0.50
CA TYR A 103 -11.90 2.99 1.13
C TYR A 103 -13.21 2.73 0.37
N LYS A 104 -13.86 3.79 -0.12
CA LYS A 104 -15.08 3.65 -0.95
C LYS A 104 -14.78 2.90 -2.25
N LEU A 105 -13.64 3.18 -2.88
CA LEU A 105 -13.22 2.51 -4.11
C LEU A 105 -13.07 0.99 -3.88
N ILE A 106 -12.35 0.59 -2.82
CA ILE A 106 -12.21 -0.83 -2.45
C ILE A 106 -13.56 -1.47 -2.21
N LYS A 107 -14.40 -0.88 -1.35
CA LYS A 107 -15.72 -1.46 -1.03
C LYS A 107 -16.60 -1.66 -2.27
N ASN A 108 -16.51 -0.75 -3.24
CA ASN A 108 -17.25 -0.87 -4.49
C ASN A 108 -16.69 -1.99 -5.39
N THR A 109 -15.36 -2.12 -5.47
CA THR A 109 -14.70 -3.21 -6.18
C THR A 109 -15.04 -4.56 -5.54
N ASP A 110 -14.87 -4.71 -4.22
CA ASP A 110 -15.21 -5.93 -3.48
C ASP A 110 -16.68 -6.30 -3.68
N ARG A 111 -17.59 -5.32 -3.62
CA ARG A 111 -19.02 -5.54 -3.87
C ARG A 111 -19.29 -6.02 -5.29
N HIS A 112 -18.61 -5.46 -6.29
CA HIS A 112 -18.74 -5.90 -7.67
C HIS A 112 -18.22 -7.32 -7.87
N ASP A 113 -17.09 -7.66 -7.26
CA ASP A 113 -16.51 -9.01 -7.35
C ASP A 113 -17.42 -10.04 -6.69
N MET A 114 -17.96 -9.75 -5.50
CA MET A 114 -18.94 -10.61 -4.83
C MET A 114 -20.22 -10.80 -5.66
N LEU A 115 -20.75 -9.73 -6.27
CA LEU A 115 -21.93 -9.82 -7.14
C LEU A 115 -21.66 -10.67 -8.40
N ASN A 116 -20.47 -10.52 -8.98
CA ASN A 116 -20.05 -11.31 -10.13
C ASN A 116 -19.92 -12.80 -9.79
N GLU A 117 -19.35 -13.14 -8.64
CA GLU A 117 -19.29 -14.53 -8.17
C GLU A 117 -20.68 -15.12 -7.91
N TYR A 118 -21.55 -14.36 -7.24
CA TYR A 118 -22.93 -14.79 -7.00
C TYR A 118 -23.70 -15.05 -8.31
N GLN A 119 -23.56 -14.18 -9.32
CA GLN A 119 -24.16 -14.38 -10.64
C GLN A 119 -23.61 -15.61 -11.34
N LYS A 120 -22.29 -15.87 -11.29
CA LYS A 120 -21.69 -17.08 -11.85
C LYS A 120 -22.27 -18.34 -11.20
N GLN A 121 -22.38 -18.36 -9.87
CA GLN A 121 -22.97 -19.49 -9.14
C GLN A 121 -24.45 -19.70 -9.49
N LYS A 122 -25.23 -18.61 -9.60
CA LYS A 122 -26.63 -18.68 -10.01
C LYS A 122 -26.77 -19.22 -11.43
N ASN A 123 -26.02 -18.69 -12.39
CA ASN A 123 -26.05 -19.15 -13.79
C ASN A 123 -25.67 -20.64 -13.89
N TYR A 124 -24.65 -21.08 -13.13
CA TYR A 124 -24.26 -22.49 -13.09
C TYR A 124 -25.39 -23.37 -12.54
N THR A 125 -26.05 -22.92 -11.47
CA THR A 125 -27.20 -23.62 -10.88
C THR A 125 -28.36 -23.71 -11.87
N ASP A 126 -28.68 -22.63 -12.58
CA ASP A 126 -29.74 -22.58 -13.58
C ASP A 126 -29.45 -23.54 -14.76
N ILE A 127 -28.19 -23.60 -15.23
CA ILE A 127 -27.76 -24.56 -16.26
C ILE A 127 -27.91 -26.00 -15.77
N LEU A 128 -27.50 -26.31 -14.54
CA LEU A 128 -27.63 -27.65 -13.96
C LEU A 128 -29.09 -28.07 -13.77
N MET A 129 -29.96 -27.14 -13.33
CA MET A 129 -31.39 -27.44 -13.18
C MET A 129 -32.09 -27.64 -14.53
N ASN A 130 -31.73 -26.85 -15.54
CA ASN A 130 -32.31 -26.99 -16.87
C ASN A 130 -31.79 -28.23 -17.61
N SER A 131 -30.53 -28.59 -17.45
CA SER A 131 -29.97 -29.83 -18.02
C SER A 131 -30.56 -31.08 -17.38
N LYS A 132 -30.84 -31.09 -16.07
CA LYS A 132 -31.59 -32.18 -15.42
C LYS A 132 -32.99 -32.38 -16.00
N LYS A 133 -33.74 -31.29 -16.24
CA LYS A 133 -35.07 -31.36 -16.88
C LYS A 133 -35.02 -31.93 -18.29
N LEU A 134 -33.94 -31.70 -19.05
CA LEU A 134 -33.75 -32.24 -20.40
C LEU A 134 -33.46 -33.75 -20.41
N HIS A 135 -32.96 -34.32 -19.31
CA HIS A 135 -32.65 -35.75 -19.18
C HIS A 135 -33.76 -36.57 -18.51
N GLU A 136 -34.83 -35.92 -18.04
CA GLU A 136 -36.02 -36.56 -17.47
C GLU A 136 -37.21 -36.62 -18.47
N CYS A 137 -37.00 -36.28 -19.75
CA CYS A 137 -37.97 -36.44 -20.84
C CYS A 137 -37.76 -37.73 -21.64
#